data_AF-F2SAI4-F1
#
_entry.id   AF-F2SAI4-F1
#
_cell.length_a   1.000
_cell.length_b   1.000
_cell.length_c   1.000
_cell.angle_alpha   90.00
_cell.angle_beta   90.00
_cell.angle_gamma   90.00
#
_symmetry.space_group_name_H-M   'P 1'
#
loop_
_entity.id
_entity.type
_entity.pdbx_description
1 polymer ?
#
loop_
_entity_poly.entity_id
_entity_poly.type
_entity_poly.pdbx_seq_one_letter_code
_entity_poly.pdbx_strand_id
1 'polypeptide(L)'
;MEAEERPSKLQKTEHEAGDSPVDVPMSKVVQDPSNNDDKPKIEAKSEGCTQAAIDTAIDAAADQTQQPTLSKNQLKKLAKQRRWEDQRERRKEYRKEKLQKKRERSKALKAELQASGVALIPGVHVEGILPDKNKIRREARARAVNVPLTFIIDCNFDELMHDTELKSLSSQITRSYSDNAKAAYRASLVIASFHGKLKERFDTVLSKNHENWIGVKITQDDFATAAESSQLRMHDIRHPNLKGAFADKSESGALKEEGEVVYLTSDSPNTLTELKPYSTYIIGGIVDKNRHKGICYQRALDKGMKTAKLPIGDYMQMTSRFVLATNHVMEIMLKWLELKDWGKAFSQVMPKRKGGRLKSEVSTPASSEAGYDTHPGGGEVLGAKSRADADDAERDDGEGVEGDLRTETEELTGNEREHGEENKLI
;
A
#
# COMPACT_ATOMS: atom_id res chain seq x y z
N MET A 1 18.35 26.84 35.22
CA MET A 1 18.61 28.02 34.38
C MET A 1 19.62 27.58 33.35
N GLU A 2 19.42 27.57 32.05
CA GLU A 2 18.31 27.89 31.14
C GLU A 2 18.63 27.10 29.87
N ALA A 3 17.59 26.66 29.17
CA ALA A 3 17.70 26.03 27.87
C ALA A 3 17.63 27.11 26.76
N GLU A 4 17.76 26.62 25.52
CA GLU A 4 17.28 27.26 24.27
C GLU A 4 18.24 28.30 23.62
N GLU A 5 18.36 28.42 22.30
CA GLU A 5 17.54 27.90 21.20
C GLU A 5 18.35 27.90 19.89
N ARG A 6 18.03 26.96 18.97
CA ARG A 6 18.52 26.95 17.58
C ARG A 6 17.51 27.68 16.68
N PRO A 7 17.96 28.44 15.66
CA PRO A 7 17.11 29.38 14.94
C PRO A 7 16.11 28.69 13.98
N SER A 8 14.84 29.10 14.07
CA SER A 8 13.75 28.72 13.17
C SER A 8 13.75 29.55 11.88
N LYS A 9 13.51 28.88 10.74
CA LYS A 9 13.40 29.49 9.40
C LYS A 9 12.13 30.33 9.23
N LEU A 10 12.33 31.50 8.64
CA LEU A 10 11.34 32.49 8.20
C LEU A 10 10.33 31.93 7.18
N GLN A 11 9.06 32.30 7.33
CA GLN A 11 8.01 32.19 6.31
C GLN A 11 8.12 33.35 5.30
N LYS A 12 7.86 33.07 4.02
CA LYS A 12 7.81 34.06 2.94
C LYS A 12 6.38 34.17 2.43
N THR A 13 5.84 35.38 2.46
CA THR A 13 4.51 35.77 1.98
C THR A 13 4.57 36.28 0.54
N GLU A 14 3.58 35.81 -0.24
CA GLU A 14 2.79 36.48 -1.29
C GLU A 14 3.40 36.94 -2.64
N HIS A 15 2.53 36.84 -3.64
CA HIS A 15 2.67 37.02 -5.09
C HIS A 15 2.19 38.42 -5.49
N GLU A 16 2.86 39.06 -6.45
CA GLU A 16 2.27 40.14 -7.28
C GLU A 16 2.13 39.69 -8.74
N ALA A 17 1.02 40.12 -9.35
CA ALA A 17 0.62 39.88 -10.73
C ALA A 17 1.03 41.05 -11.64
N GLY A 18 1.30 40.75 -12.91
CA GLY A 18 1.65 41.72 -13.95
C GLY A 18 0.45 42.21 -14.76
N ASP A 19 0.65 43.35 -15.43
CA ASP A 19 -0.32 44.08 -16.26
C ASP A 19 0.10 44.05 -17.77
N SER A 20 -0.81 43.55 -18.61
CA SER A 20 -1.29 43.89 -20.00
C SER A 20 -0.37 44.52 -21.10
N PRO A 21 -0.86 44.81 -22.35
CA PRO A 21 -1.53 43.98 -23.39
C PRO A 21 -1.07 44.28 -24.87
N VAL A 22 -1.41 43.45 -25.90
CA VAL A 22 -1.69 43.91 -27.31
C VAL A 22 -2.39 42.85 -28.21
N ASP A 23 -3.70 43.02 -28.47
CA ASP A 23 -4.44 43.38 -29.71
C ASP A 23 -4.40 42.64 -31.12
N VAL A 24 -5.64 42.36 -31.61
CA VAL A 24 -6.28 42.33 -32.97
C VAL A 24 -6.05 41.19 -34.06
N PRO A 25 -6.90 41.01 -35.11
CA PRO A 25 -8.07 40.10 -35.16
C PRO A 25 -8.17 39.19 -36.43
N MET A 26 -9.23 38.36 -36.52
CA MET A 26 -9.71 37.73 -37.77
C MET A 26 -11.15 38.16 -38.08
N SER A 27 -11.41 38.41 -39.37
CA SER A 27 -12.63 39.04 -39.89
C SER A 27 -13.46 38.06 -40.74
N LYS A 28 -14.75 38.41 -40.88
CA LYS A 28 -15.67 38.16 -42.02
C LYS A 28 -16.31 36.77 -42.17
N VAL A 29 -17.58 36.60 -42.58
CA VAL A 29 -18.78 37.46 -42.77
C VAL A 29 -19.96 36.53 -43.19
N VAL A 30 -21.19 37.05 -43.15
CA VAL A 30 -22.42 36.67 -43.92
C VAL A 30 -23.61 35.99 -43.18
N GLN A 31 -24.60 36.85 -42.84
CA GLN A 31 -26.08 36.82 -43.09
C GLN A 31 -27.00 35.69 -42.56
N ASP A 32 -27.76 36.02 -41.51
CA ASP A 32 -29.25 36.23 -41.39
C ASP A 32 -30.22 35.85 -42.56
N PRO A 33 -31.57 35.87 -42.40
CA PRO A 33 -32.42 35.99 -41.18
C PRO A 33 -33.74 35.13 -41.17
N SER A 34 -34.53 35.31 -40.10
CA SER A 34 -36.02 35.24 -40.02
C SER A 34 -36.68 33.84 -39.89
N ASN A 35 -37.78 33.59 -39.17
CA ASN A 35 -38.82 34.49 -38.64
C ASN A 35 -39.74 33.73 -37.63
N ASN A 36 -40.47 34.53 -36.85
CA ASN A 36 -41.81 34.31 -36.26
C ASN A 36 -42.02 33.46 -34.99
N ASP A 37 -42.29 34.19 -33.91
CA ASP A 37 -43.58 34.27 -33.19
C ASP A 37 -44.38 32.98 -32.96
N ASP A 38 -44.57 32.62 -31.68
CA ASP A 38 -45.94 32.48 -31.16
C ASP A 38 -46.02 32.55 -29.63
N LYS A 39 -46.95 33.36 -29.12
CA LYS A 39 -47.42 33.40 -27.73
C LYS A 39 -48.90 33.75 -27.78
N PRO A 40 -49.79 33.03 -27.07
CA PRO A 40 -50.54 33.69 -25.97
C PRO A 40 -50.71 32.77 -24.73
N LYS A 41 -50.63 33.25 -23.46
CA LYS A 41 -51.66 33.91 -22.60
C LYS A 41 -52.58 32.84 -21.95
N ILE A 42 -53.04 32.83 -20.68
CA ILE A 42 -53.36 33.77 -19.57
C ILE A 42 -53.34 32.89 -18.27
N GLU A 43 -53.21 33.33 -17.00
CA GLU A 43 -54.04 34.25 -16.21
C GLU A 43 -53.26 34.84 -15.03
N ALA A 44 -53.57 36.11 -14.73
CA ALA A 44 -53.07 36.88 -13.60
C ALA A 44 -54.17 37.02 -12.54
N LYS A 45 -53.79 37.16 -11.26
CA LYS A 45 -54.44 38.10 -10.35
C LYS A 45 -53.41 38.90 -9.56
N SER A 46 -53.76 40.16 -9.42
CA SER A 46 -53.05 41.37 -9.00
C SER A 46 -52.76 41.46 -7.51
N GLU A 47 -51.72 42.21 -7.12
CA GLU A 47 -51.84 43.57 -6.55
C GLU A 47 -50.45 44.17 -6.27
N GLY A 48 -50.34 45.51 -6.43
CA GLY A 48 -49.12 46.20 -6.82
C GLY A 48 -48.17 46.69 -5.72
N CYS A 49 -46.93 46.95 -6.14
CA CYS A 49 -45.97 47.85 -5.49
C CYS A 49 -45.12 48.52 -6.59
N THR A 50 -44.83 49.81 -6.46
CA THR A 50 -44.43 50.75 -7.53
C THR A 50 -43.00 50.55 -8.07
N GLN A 51 -42.90 50.57 -9.41
CA GLN A 51 -41.73 50.40 -10.29
C GLN A 51 -40.71 51.58 -10.25
N ALA A 52 -40.32 52.04 -9.05
CA ALA A 52 -39.31 53.10 -8.89
C ALA A 52 -38.17 52.72 -7.94
N ALA A 53 -38.16 51.49 -7.41
CA ALA A 53 -37.14 50.99 -6.49
C ALA A 53 -36.33 49.80 -7.05
N ILE A 54 -36.59 49.38 -8.30
CA ILE A 54 -35.97 48.19 -8.90
C ILE A 54 -34.80 48.57 -9.83
N ASP A 55 -34.80 49.76 -10.43
CA ASP A 55 -33.81 50.16 -11.42
C ASP A 55 -32.52 50.79 -10.83
N THR A 56 -32.42 50.89 -9.49
CA THR A 56 -31.19 51.36 -8.80
C THR A 56 -30.38 50.22 -8.17
N ALA A 57 -30.82 48.96 -8.28
CA ALA A 57 -30.14 47.81 -7.72
C ALA A 57 -29.40 46.93 -8.76
N ILE A 58 -29.43 47.30 -10.05
CA ILE A 58 -28.89 46.45 -11.14
C ILE A 58 -27.49 46.88 -11.60
N ASP A 59 -27.00 48.07 -11.25
CA ASP A 59 -25.69 48.57 -11.71
C ASP A 59 -24.54 48.52 -10.67
N ALA A 60 -24.70 47.78 -9.57
CA ALA A 60 -23.67 47.66 -8.52
C ALA A 60 -23.15 46.24 -8.26
N ALA A 61 -23.28 45.33 -9.24
CA ALA A 61 -22.86 43.93 -9.11
C ALA A 61 -21.99 43.43 -10.29
N ALA A 62 -21.21 44.32 -10.89
CA ALA A 62 -20.28 44.00 -11.96
C ALA A 62 -18.84 44.33 -11.57
N ASP A 63 -18.29 43.66 -10.55
CA ASP A 63 -16.88 43.24 -10.55
C ASP A 63 -16.58 42.28 -9.38
N GLN A 64 -16.68 40.97 -9.61
CA GLN A 64 -16.03 39.97 -8.76
C GLN A 64 -15.39 38.91 -9.65
N THR A 65 -14.12 39.18 -9.98
CA THR A 65 -13.04 38.20 -10.14
C THR A 65 -13.46 36.73 -9.91
N GLN A 66 -13.64 36.00 -11.01
CA GLN A 66 -13.84 34.55 -10.99
C GLN A 66 -12.52 33.86 -10.62
N GLN A 67 -12.16 33.85 -9.33
CA GLN A 67 -11.27 32.82 -8.83
C GLN A 67 -12.03 31.49 -8.77
N PRO A 68 -11.45 30.36 -9.23
CA PRO A 68 -12.11 29.07 -9.12
C PRO A 68 -12.26 28.70 -7.64
N THR A 69 -13.47 28.90 -7.11
CA THR A 69 -13.81 28.54 -5.73
C THR A 69 -13.70 27.02 -5.60
N LEU A 70 -12.80 26.56 -4.73
CA LEU A 70 -12.58 25.13 -4.48
C LEU A 70 -13.92 24.45 -4.18
N SER A 71 -14.18 23.33 -4.86
CA SER A 71 -15.40 22.55 -4.68
C SER A 71 -15.61 22.22 -3.20
N LYS A 72 -16.87 22.16 -2.73
CA LYS A 72 -17.23 21.74 -1.36
C LYS A 72 -16.50 20.44 -0.94
N ASN A 73 -16.26 19.53 -1.88
CA ASN A 73 -15.51 18.29 -1.64
C ASN A 73 -14.00 18.52 -1.46
N GLN A 74 -13.40 19.43 -2.23
CA GLN A 74 -11.99 19.82 -2.08
C GLN A 74 -11.77 20.55 -0.75
N LEU A 75 -12.67 21.47 -0.37
CA LEU A 75 -12.65 22.15 0.93
C LEU A 75 -12.78 21.15 2.09
N LYS A 76 -13.71 20.19 1.99
CA LYS A 76 -13.87 19.12 2.99
C LYS A 76 -12.62 18.25 3.10
N LYS A 77 -11.97 17.95 1.97
CA LYS A 77 -10.71 17.17 1.94
C LYS A 77 -9.55 17.94 2.58
N LEU A 78 -9.40 19.23 2.28
CA LEU A 78 -8.40 20.12 2.89
C LEU A 78 -8.62 20.28 4.39
N ALA A 79 -9.86 20.51 4.83
CA ALA A 79 -10.21 20.60 6.25
C ALA A 79 -9.92 19.28 6.99
N LYS A 80 -10.23 18.13 6.37
CA LYS A 80 -9.88 16.82 6.92
C LYS A 80 -8.36 16.64 7.03
N GLN A 81 -7.61 17.12 6.04
CA GLN A 81 -6.15 17.05 6.06
C GLN A 81 -5.56 17.93 7.17
N ARG A 82 -6.01 19.18 7.31
CA ARG A 82 -5.59 20.07 8.41
C ARG A 82 -5.87 19.46 9.78
N ARG A 83 -7.09 18.98 10.02
CA ARG A 83 -7.45 18.27 11.27
C ARG A 83 -6.54 17.07 11.54
N TRP A 84 -6.17 16.31 10.51
CA TRP A 84 -5.25 15.18 10.64
C TRP A 84 -3.83 15.64 11.01
N GLU A 85 -3.37 16.75 10.43
CA GLU A 85 -2.07 17.35 10.73
C GLU A 85 -2.03 17.91 12.16
N ASP A 86 -3.07 18.61 12.60
CA ASP A 86 -3.21 19.13 13.97
C ASP A 86 -3.20 18.00 15.00
N GLN A 87 -3.85 16.87 14.68
CA GLN A 87 -3.88 15.69 15.56
C GLN A 87 -2.60 14.85 15.48
N ARG A 88 -1.59 15.22 14.68
CA ARG A 88 -0.38 14.41 14.48
C ARG A 88 0.40 14.20 15.79
N GLU A 89 0.65 15.26 16.54
CA GLU A 89 1.38 15.16 17.82
C GLU A 89 0.56 14.43 18.89
N ARG A 90 -0.73 14.74 19.04
CA ARG A 90 -1.62 13.99 19.96
C ARG A 90 -1.60 12.49 19.67
N ARG A 91 -1.69 12.10 18.39
CA ARG A 91 -1.64 10.68 18.00
C ARG A 91 -0.30 10.04 18.28
N LYS A 92 0.79 10.80 18.19
CA LYS A 92 2.15 10.34 18.51
C LYS A 92 2.32 10.12 20.01
N GLU A 93 1.82 11.02 20.85
CA GLU A 93 1.81 10.88 22.31
C GLU A 93 0.95 9.70 22.77
N TYR A 94 -0.30 9.61 22.29
CA TYR A 94 -1.18 8.49 22.59
C TYR A 94 -0.56 7.13 22.21
N ARG A 95 0.09 7.03 21.03
CA ARG A 95 0.81 5.82 20.61
C ARG A 95 1.99 5.50 21.53
N LYS A 96 2.71 6.52 22.03
CA LYS A 96 3.83 6.36 22.96
C LYS A 96 3.35 5.82 24.31
N GLU A 97 2.26 6.36 24.85
CA GLU A 97 1.66 5.93 26.11
C GLU A 97 1.10 4.50 26.01
N LYS A 98 0.32 4.18 24.96
CA LYS A 98 -0.22 2.82 24.74
C LYS A 98 0.91 1.79 24.64
N LEU A 99 2.03 2.14 23.98
CA LEU A 99 3.21 1.28 23.89
C LEU A 99 3.92 1.12 25.24
N GLN A 100 3.99 2.18 26.05
CA GLN A 100 4.60 2.15 27.38
C GLN A 100 3.81 1.23 28.32
N LYS A 101 2.48 1.40 28.42
CA LYS A 101 1.61 0.52 29.20
C LYS A 101 1.75 -0.95 28.78
N LYS A 102 1.83 -1.21 27.47
CA LYS A 102 2.05 -2.57 26.94
C LYS A 102 3.40 -3.16 27.38
N ARG A 103 4.46 -2.36 27.39
CA ARG A 103 5.81 -2.77 27.85
C ARG A 103 5.84 -3.04 29.34
N GLU A 104 5.18 -2.22 30.14
CA GLU A 104 5.08 -2.39 31.60
C GLU A 104 4.32 -3.68 31.94
N ARG A 105 3.15 -3.92 31.31
CA ARG A 105 2.40 -5.18 31.46
C ARG A 105 3.24 -6.40 31.08
N SER A 106 3.95 -6.33 29.95
CA SER A 106 4.85 -7.42 29.54
C SER A 106 6.01 -7.65 30.51
N LYS A 107 6.56 -6.60 31.13
CA LYS A 107 7.63 -6.70 32.11
C LYS A 107 7.13 -7.33 33.41
N ALA A 108 5.95 -6.91 33.88
CA ALA A 108 5.30 -7.46 35.06
C ALA A 108 5.01 -8.97 34.89
N LEU A 109 4.38 -9.36 33.79
CA LEU A 109 4.08 -10.76 33.49
C LEU A 109 5.36 -11.62 33.39
N LYS A 110 6.43 -11.08 32.80
CA LYS A 110 7.72 -11.78 32.74
C LYS A 110 8.34 -11.97 34.13
N ALA A 111 8.23 -10.98 35.01
CA ALA A 111 8.71 -11.07 36.39
C ALA A 111 7.90 -12.08 37.21
N GLU A 112 6.59 -12.13 37.01
CA GLU A 112 5.68 -13.09 37.64
C GLU A 112 6.01 -14.55 37.23
N LEU A 113 6.19 -14.81 35.93
CA LEU A 113 6.60 -16.14 35.44
C LEU A 113 7.98 -16.56 35.94
N GLN A 114 8.91 -15.60 36.08
CA GLN A 114 10.21 -15.87 36.68
C GLN A 114 10.10 -16.21 38.17
N ALA A 115 9.23 -15.51 38.91
CA ALA A 115 8.97 -15.77 40.32
C ALA A 115 8.28 -17.12 40.56
N SER A 116 7.42 -17.56 39.63
CA SER A 116 6.78 -18.89 39.68
C SER A 116 7.68 -20.03 39.18
N GLY A 117 8.95 -19.74 38.84
CA GLY A 117 9.92 -20.75 38.39
C GLY A 117 9.68 -21.27 36.98
N VAL A 118 8.76 -20.66 36.21
CA VAL A 118 8.48 -21.05 34.83
C VAL A 118 9.55 -20.49 33.90
N ALA A 119 10.44 -21.35 33.42
CA ALA A 119 11.45 -20.97 32.44
C ALA A 119 10.78 -20.68 31.08
N LEU A 120 10.94 -19.45 30.59
CA LEU A 120 10.50 -19.08 29.24
C LEU A 120 11.39 -19.76 28.19
N ILE A 121 10.84 -20.78 27.53
CA ILE A 121 11.52 -21.49 26.45
C ILE A 121 11.68 -20.54 25.24
N PRO A 122 12.89 -20.39 24.67
CA PRO A 122 13.08 -19.62 23.45
C PRO A 122 12.18 -20.09 22.31
N GLY A 123 11.36 -19.20 21.75
CA GLY A 123 10.50 -19.48 20.60
C GLY A 123 9.04 -19.80 20.94
N VAL A 124 8.69 -20.01 22.21
CA VAL A 124 7.29 -20.17 22.63
C VAL A 124 6.65 -18.80 22.82
N HIS A 125 5.52 -18.56 22.17
CA HIS A 125 4.74 -17.34 22.36
C HIS A 125 3.94 -17.45 23.66
N VAL A 126 4.14 -16.49 24.56
CA VAL A 126 3.32 -16.35 25.77
C VAL A 126 2.49 -15.08 25.60
N GLU A 127 1.17 -15.23 25.71
CA GLU A 127 0.23 -14.14 25.57
C GLU A 127 0.55 -13.01 26.57
N GLY A 128 0.51 -11.75 26.11
CA GLY A 128 0.87 -10.59 26.92
C GLY A 128 2.38 -10.30 27.04
N ILE A 129 3.27 -11.25 26.70
CA ILE A 129 4.71 -11.00 26.65
C ILE A 129 5.11 -10.48 25.26
N LEU A 130 5.68 -9.27 25.23
CA LEU A 130 6.24 -8.69 24.03
C LEU A 130 7.55 -9.42 23.66
N PRO A 131 7.68 -9.92 22.42
CA PRO A 131 8.93 -10.51 21.98
C PRO A 131 10.03 -9.46 21.88
N ASP A 132 11.27 -9.84 22.18
CA ASP A 132 12.44 -8.98 21.96
C ASP A 132 12.69 -8.84 20.45
N LYS A 133 12.08 -7.81 19.87
CA LYS A 133 12.21 -7.47 18.45
C LYS A 133 13.66 -7.22 18.03
N ASN A 134 14.51 -6.70 18.93
CA ASN A 134 15.91 -6.45 18.61
C ASN A 134 16.70 -7.74 18.52
N LYS A 135 16.48 -8.68 19.45
CA LYS A 135 17.05 -10.03 19.40
C LYS A 135 16.60 -10.78 18.15
N ILE A 136 15.30 -10.80 17.87
CA ILE A 136 14.74 -11.45 16.67
C ILE A 136 15.33 -10.84 15.40
N ARG A 137 15.42 -9.52 15.30
CA ARG A 137 16.01 -8.84 14.13
C ARG A 137 17.49 -9.17 13.98
N ARG A 138 18.26 -9.23 15.07
CA ARG A 138 19.68 -9.58 15.05
C ARG A 138 19.88 -11.04 14.60
N GLU A 139 19.10 -11.97 15.14
CA GLU A 139 19.14 -13.38 14.77
C GLU A 139 18.71 -13.60 13.33
N ALA A 140 17.64 -12.96 12.88
CA ALA A 140 17.20 -13.00 11.49
C ALA A 140 18.29 -12.44 10.56
N ARG A 141 18.93 -11.31 10.92
CA ARG A 141 20.02 -10.73 10.13
C ARG A 141 21.27 -11.63 10.10
N ALA A 142 21.58 -12.32 11.19
CA ALA A 142 22.70 -13.25 11.27
C ALA A 142 22.48 -14.51 10.43
N ARG A 143 21.23 -14.97 10.28
CA ARG A 143 20.87 -16.11 9.42
C ARG A 143 20.72 -15.74 7.95
N ALA A 144 20.55 -14.46 7.64
CA ALA A 144 20.30 -14.02 6.27
C ALA A 144 21.57 -14.13 5.41
N VAL A 145 21.41 -14.68 4.21
CA VAL A 145 22.50 -14.95 3.26
C VAL A 145 22.24 -14.19 1.96
N ASN A 146 23.25 -13.52 1.43
CA ASN A 146 23.15 -12.89 0.12
C ASN A 146 23.47 -13.90 -0.99
N VAL A 147 22.50 -14.17 -1.87
CA VAL A 147 22.67 -15.06 -3.03
C VAL A 147 23.12 -14.26 -4.27
N PRO A 148 23.82 -14.88 -5.24
CA PRO A 148 24.25 -14.19 -6.46
C PRO A 148 23.06 -13.99 -7.41
N LEU A 149 22.15 -13.07 -7.08
CA LEU A 149 21.00 -12.74 -7.90
C LEU A 149 20.65 -11.26 -7.70
N THR A 150 20.20 -10.59 -8.76
CA THR A 150 19.78 -9.19 -8.70
C THR A 150 18.31 -9.01 -9.05
N PHE A 151 17.62 -8.20 -8.26
CA PHE A 151 16.32 -7.63 -8.60
C PHE A 151 16.46 -6.15 -8.93
N ILE A 152 15.86 -5.71 -10.03
CA ILE A 152 15.81 -4.30 -10.44
C ILE A 152 14.36 -3.84 -10.41
N ILE A 153 14.09 -2.67 -9.83
CA ILE A 153 12.82 -1.96 -10.02
C ILE A 153 13.06 -0.83 -11.01
N ASP A 154 12.45 -0.92 -12.19
CA ASP A 154 12.49 0.11 -13.25
C ASP A 154 11.49 1.22 -12.91
N CYS A 155 11.97 2.41 -12.52
CA CYS A 155 11.13 3.52 -12.11
C CYS A 155 10.84 4.55 -13.22
N ASN A 156 11.11 4.24 -14.50
CA ASN A 156 10.91 5.21 -15.59
C ASN A 156 9.44 5.33 -16.06
N PHE A 157 8.51 5.52 -15.13
CA PHE A 157 7.06 5.57 -15.38
C PHE A 157 6.36 6.76 -14.71
N ASP A 158 7.13 7.73 -14.21
CA ASP A 158 6.61 8.88 -13.44
C ASP A 158 5.50 9.65 -14.15
N GLU A 159 5.63 9.84 -15.46
CA GLU A 159 4.66 10.60 -16.28
C GLU A 159 3.33 9.86 -16.51
N LEU A 160 3.31 8.54 -16.27
CA LEU A 160 2.14 7.69 -16.48
C LEU A 160 1.31 7.47 -15.22
N MET A 161 1.79 7.97 -14.09
CA MET A 161 1.16 7.81 -12.78
C MET A 161 0.63 9.12 -12.23
N HIS A 162 -0.55 9.06 -11.63
CA HIS A 162 -1.07 10.15 -10.81
C HIS A 162 -0.33 10.24 -9.46
N ASP A 163 -0.42 11.37 -8.76
CA ASP A 163 0.25 11.56 -7.46
C ASP A 163 -0.14 10.50 -6.41
N THR A 164 -1.37 9.99 -6.45
CA THR A 164 -1.80 8.89 -5.56
C THR A 164 -1.17 7.56 -5.91
N GLU A 165 -0.89 7.34 -7.20
CA GLU A 165 -0.19 6.16 -7.71
C GLU A 165 1.30 6.25 -7.37
N LEU A 166 1.95 7.43 -7.53
CA LEU A 166 3.31 7.69 -7.06
C LEU A 166 3.49 7.49 -5.55
N LYS A 167 2.50 7.95 -4.75
CA LYS A 167 2.44 7.67 -3.31
C LYS A 167 2.44 6.16 -3.02
N SER A 168 1.66 5.42 -3.79
CA SER A 168 1.58 3.96 -3.67
C SER A 168 2.90 3.30 -4.08
N LEU A 169 3.50 3.70 -5.20
CA LEU A 169 4.79 3.18 -5.67
C LEU A 169 5.90 3.40 -4.64
N SER A 170 6.03 4.61 -4.08
CA SER A 170 7.04 4.89 -3.04
C SER A 170 6.89 3.97 -1.81
N SER A 171 5.66 3.64 -1.45
CA SER A 171 5.37 2.71 -0.35
C SER A 171 5.71 1.27 -0.74
N GLN A 172 5.42 0.87 -1.98
CA GLN A 172 5.78 -0.44 -2.52
C GLN A 172 7.30 -0.64 -2.58
N ILE A 173 8.07 0.35 -3.04
CA ILE A 173 9.55 0.31 -3.04
C ILE A 173 10.10 0.18 -1.62
N THR A 174 9.57 0.97 -0.67
CA THR A 174 9.96 0.89 0.75
C THR A 174 9.67 -0.49 1.34
N ARG A 175 8.54 -1.11 0.96
CA ARG A 175 8.17 -2.47 1.36
C ARG A 175 9.09 -3.50 0.71
N SER A 176 9.38 -3.40 -0.59
CA SER A 176 10.34 -4.26 -1.30
C SER A 176 11.72 -4.27 -0.63
N TYR A 177 12.25 -3.10 -0.25
CA TYR A 177 13.48 -3.00 0.52
C TYR A 177 13.37 -3.71 1.87
N SER A 178 12.29 -3.44 2.60
CA SER A 178 12.06 -4.03 3.93
C SER A 178 11.93 -5.55 3.88
N ASP A 179 11.26 -6.09 2.86
CA ASP A 179 11.03 -7.52 2.66
C ASP A 179 12.35 -8.21 2.29
N ASN A 180 13.16 -7.62 1.40
CA ASN A 180 14.50 -8.12 1.08
C ASN A 180 15.43 -8.09 2.31
N ALA A 181 15.41 -7.01 3.09
CA ALA A 181 16.22 -6.90 4.30
C ALA A 181 15.86 -7.96 5.36
N LYS A 182 14.63 -8.46 5.38
CA LYS A 182 14.16 -9.50 6.31
C LYS A 182 14.25 -10.91 5.75
N ALA A 183 14.45 -11.07 4.43
CA ALA A 183 14.50 -12.38 3.79
C ALA A 183 15.68 -13.23 4.29
N ALA A 184 15.45 -14.54 4.37
CA ALA A 184 16.50 -15.52 4.69
C ALA A 184 17.56 -15.58 3.57
N TYR A 185 17.12 -15.48 2.32
CA TYR A 185 17.99 -15.37 1.15
C TYR A 185 17.73 -14.04 0.46
N ARG A 186 18.72 -13.16 0.51
CA ARG A 186 18.64 -11.79 -0.01
C ARG A 186 19.24 -11.74 -1.40
N ALA A 187 18.55 -11.05 -2.30
CA ALA A 187 19.11 -10.65 -3.58
C ALA A 187 19.71 -9.25 -3.47
N SER A 188 20.62 -8.91 -4.39
CA SER A 188 20.98 -7.52 -4.62
C SER A 188 19.75 -6.76 -5.15
N LEU A 189 19.40 -5.62 -4.54
CA LEU A 189 18.27 -4.79 -5.00
C LEU A 189 18.80 -3.53 -5.66
N VAL A 190 18.27 -3.20 -6.84
CA VAL A 190 18.57 -1.97 -7.57
C VAL A 190 17.28 -1.21 -7.85
N ILE A 191 17.28 0.10 -7.58
CA ILE A 191 16.24 1.02 -8.03
C ILE A 191 16.84 1.83 -9.19
N ALA A 192 16.35 1.57 -10.41
CA ALA A 192 16.84 2.19 -11.64
C ALA A 192 15.90 3.30 -12.09
N SER A 193 16.39 4.23 -12.91
CA SER A 193 15.67 5.43 -13.35
C SER A 193 15.05 6.21 -12.19
N PHE A 194 15.80 6.33 -11.08
CA PHE A 194 15.34 7.00 -9.88
C PHE A 194 15.52 8.52 -9.98
N HIS A 195 14.58 9.17 -10.65
CA HIS A 195 14.53 10.62 -10.83
C HIS A 195 13.08 11.14 -10.72
N GLY A 196 12.83 12.37 -11.17
CA GLY A 196 11.49 12.94 -11.28
C GLY A 196 10.74 13.12 -9.95
N LYS A 197 9.42 13.01 -10.04
CA LYS A 197 8.46 13.18 -8.93
C LYS A 197 8.63 12.08 -7.88
N LEU A 198 9.01 10.88 -8.30
CA LEU A 198 9.29 9.78 -7.37
C LEU A 198 10.48 10.14 -6.47
N LYS A 199 11.60 10.59 -7.06
CA LYS A 199 12.77 11.01 -6.28
C LYS A 199 12.45 12.18 -5.36
N GLU A 200 11.76 13.21 -5.86
CA GLU A 200 11.34 14.37 -5.06
C GLU A 200 10.56 13.94 -3.83
N ARG A 201 9.63 12.98 -3.98
CA ARG A 201 8.86 12.44 -2.87
C ARG A 201 9.73 11.72 -1.83
N PHE A 202 10.72 10.96 -2.28
CA PHE A 202 11.67 10.28 -1.38
C PHE A 202 12.55 11.27 -0.62
N ASP A 203 12.95 12.36 -1.26
CA ASP A 203 13.76 13.42 -0.66
C ASP A 203 12.95 14.26 0.36
N THR A 204 11.67 14.49 0.09
CA THR A 204 10.81 15.36 0.90
C THR A 204 10.00 14.57 1.93
N VAL A 205 8.93 13.91 1.50
CA VAL A 205 7.93 13.25 2.36
C VAL A 205 8.54 12.09 3.14
N LEU A 206 9.50 11.38 2.56
CA LEU A 206 10.20 10.27 3.21
C LEU A 206 11.54 10.69 3.83
N SER A 207 11.83 11.99 3.87
CA SER A 207 12.97 12.58 4.58
C SER A 207 14.31 11.92 4.24
N LYS A 208 14.53 11.61 2.96
CA LYS A 208 15.76 10.96 2.46
C LYS A 208 16.11 9.65 3.16
N ASN A 209 15.11 8.93 3.68
CA ASN A 209 15.35 7.66 4.39
C ASN A 209 16.09 6.61 3.54
N HIS A 210 15.94 6.67 2.22
CA HIS A 210 16.57 5.79 1.25
C HIS A 210 18.09 5.94 1.18
N GLU A 211 18.65 7.09 1.55
CA GLU A 211 20.11 7.30 1.66
C GLU A 211 20.74 6.43 2.76
N ASN A 212 19.94 5.97 3.72
CA ASN A 212 20.37 5.11 4.83
C ASN A 212 20.13 3.61 4.57
N TRP A 213 19.63 3.25 3.39
CA TRP A 213 19.37 1.85 3.06
C TRP A 213 20.67 1.10 2.77
N ILE A 214 20.81 -0.10 3.34
CA ILE A 214 22.03 -0.90 3.24
C ILE A 214 21.80 -2.03 2.24
N GLY A 215 22.76 -2.24 1.33
CA GLY A 215 22.69 -3.34 0.36
C GLY A 215 21.69 -3.10 -0.76
N VAL A 216 21.34 -1.83 -1.02
CA VAL A 216 20.56 -1.39 -2.18
C VAL A 216 21.43 -0.47 -3.04
N LYS A 217 21.30 -0.55 -4.36
CA LYS A 217 21.85 0.43 -5.29
C LYS A 217 20.70 1.28 -5.81
N ILE A 218 20.81 2.60 -5.69
CA ILE A 218 19.87 3.55 -6.29
C ILE A 218 20.64 4.28 -7.37
N THR A 219 20.11 4.32 -8.59
CA THR A 219 20.74 5.00 -9.73
C THR A 219 19.71 5.75 -10.58
N GLN A 220 20.18 6.80 -11.26
CA GLN A 220 19.41 7.50 -12.27
C GLN A 220 19.50 6.82 -13.64
N ASP A 221 20.48 5.92 -13.82
CA ASP A 221 20.66 5.17 -15.07
C ASP A 221 19.43 4.33 -15.42
N ASP A 222 19.23 4.07 -16.71
CA ASP A 222 18.13 3.22 -17.15
C ASP A 222 18.31 1.77 -16.69
N PHE A 223 17.21 1.02 -16.68
CA PHE A 223 17.18 -0.36 -16.20
C PHE A 223 18.12 -1.30 -16.97
N ALA A 224 18.45 -1.01 -18.25
CA ALA A 224 19.40 -1.81 -19.03
C ALA A 224 20.84 -1.60 -18.55
N THR A 225 21.28 -0.34 -18.45
CA THR A 225 22.60 0.01 -17.91
C THR A 225 22.76 -0.51 -16.48
N ALA A 226 21.71 -0.43 -15.67
CA ALA A 226 21.68 -0.98 -14.32
C ALA A 226 21.78 -2.52 -14.30
N ALA A 227 21.21 -3.21 -15.30
CA ALA A 227 21.29 -4.66 -15.45
C ALA A 227 22.71 -5.11 -15.83
N GLU A 228 23.34 -4.44 -16.81
CA GLU A 228 24.73 -4.68 -17.19
C GLU A 228 25.69 -4.49 -16.01
N SER A 229 25.55 -3.36 -15.31
CA SER A 229 26.33 -3.06 -14.10
C SER A 229 26.12 -4.09 -12.98
N SER A 230 24.96 -4.73 -12.95
CA SER A 230 24.65 -5.77 -11.96
C SER A 230 25.20 -7.14 -12.35
N GLN A 231 25.20 -7.46 -13.64
CA GLN A 231 25.84 -8.66 -14.17
C GLN A 231 27.34 -8.65 -13.91
N LEU A 232 28.03 -7.56 -14.26
CA LEU A 232 29.46 -7.39 -13.99
C LEU A 232 29.78 -7.61 -12.51
N ARG A 233 29.03 -6.96 -11.62
CA ARG A 233 29.22 -7.08 -10.16
C ARG A 233 29.01 -8.51 -9.66
N MET A 234 28.02 -9.23 -10.19
CA MET A 234 27.79 -10.63 -9.81
C MET A 234 28.92 -11.53 -10.32
N HIS A 235 29.45 -11.26 -11.52
CA HIS A 235 30.55 -12.02 -12.10
C HIS A 235 31.85 -11.88 -11.29
N ASP A 236 32.06 -10.71 -10.67
CA ASP A 236 33.22 -10.42 -9.80
C ASP A 236 33.17 -11.11 -8.42
N ILE A 237 32.04 -11.73 -8.05
CA ILE A 237 31.92 -12.46 -6.79
C ILE A 237 32.83 -13.70 -6.83
N ARG A 238 33.88 -13.68 -6.01
CA ARG A 238 34.86 -14.77 -5.88
C ARG A 238 34.31 -16.00 -5.15
N HIS A 239 33.45 -15.79 -4.16
CA HIS A 239 32.87 -16.86 -3.34
C HIS A 239 31.35 -16.62 -3.21
N PRO A 240 30.56 -17.06 -4.19
CA PRO A 240 29.11 -16.89 -4.19
C PRO A 240 28.48 -17.75 -3.09
N ASN A 241 27.50 -17.22 -2.35
CA ASN A 241 26.69 -18.07 -1.47
C ASN A 241 25.57 -18.72 -2.27
N LEU A 242 25.79 -19.96 -2.70
CA LEU A 242 24.77 -20.80 -3.34
C LEU A 242 23.97 -21.55 -2.27
N LYS A 243 23.16 -20.82 -1.50
CA LYS A 243 22.25 -21.39 -0.48
C LYS A 243 20.79 -21.19 -0.88
N GLY A 244 19.87 -21.81 -0.13
CA GLY A 244 18.43 -21.76 -0.41
C GLY A 244 18.10 -22.49 -1.69
N ALA A 245 17.36 -21.84 -2.59
CA ALA A 245 16.99 -22.41 -3.89
C ALA A 245 18.17 -22.83 -4.78
N PHE A 246 19.40 -22.36 -4.48
CA PHE A 246 20.62 -22.67 -5.24
C PHE A 246 21.54 -23.69 -4.56
N ALA A 247 21.12 -24.32 -3.46
CA ALA A 247 21.98 -25.23 -2.69
C ALA A 247 22.46 -26.47 -3.48
N ASP A 248 21.74 -26.85 -4.53
CA ASP A 248 22.06 -27.94 -5.44
C ASP A 248 23.02 -27.55 -6.58
N LYS A 249 23.34 -26.25 -6.72
CA LYS A 249 24.25 -25.77 -7.76
C LYS A 249 25.69 -25.83 -7.28
N SER A 250 26.57 -26.42 -8.08
CA SER A 250 28.02 -26.42 -7.83
C SER A 250 28.66 -25.17 -8.43
N GLU A 251 29.57 -24.54 -7.68
CA GLU A 251 30.36 -23.41 -8.19
C GLU A 251 31.22 -23.87 -9.38
N SER A 252 30.94 -23.30 -10.56
CA SER A 252 31.71 -23.54 -11.77
C SER A 252 31.65 -22.30 -12.66
N GLY A 253 32.65 -22.11 -13.53
CA GLY A 253 32.65 -21.00 -14.50
C GLY A 253 31.42 -21.03 -15.42
N ALA A 254 30.97 -22.22 -15.82
CA ALA A 254 29.77 -22.42 -16.63
C ALA A 254 28.50 -21.85 -15.96
N LEU A 255 28.40 -21.92 -14.63
CA LEU A 255 27.24 -21.41 -13.90
C LEU A 255 27.09 -19.87 -14.00
N LYS A 256 28.20 -19.14 -14.19
CA LYS A 256 28.16 -17.68 -14.40
C LYS A 256 27.60 -17.34 -15.78
N GLU A 257 27.97 -18.12 -16.80
CA GLU A 257 27.49 -17.96 -18.18
C GLU A 257 26.02 -18.35 -18.37
N GLU A 258 25.44 -19.14 -17.44
CA GLU A 258 24.01 -19.45 -17.42
C GLU A 258 23.12 -18.28 -16.93
N GLY A 259 23.74 -17.23 -16.37
CA GLY A 259 23.05 -16.05 -15.88
C GLY A 259 22.29 -15.33 -16.99
N GLU A 260 21.09 -14.84 -16.68
CA GLU A 260 20.22 -14.18 -17.65
C GLU A 260 19.71 -12.83 -17.15
N VAL A 261 19.40 -11.93 -18.09
CA VAL A 261 18.68 -10.68 -17.80
C VAL A 261 17.26 -10.81 -18.33
N VAL A 262 16.27 -10.76 -17.42
CA VAL A 262 14.86 -11.00 -17.74
C VAL A 262 13.99 -9.88 -17.22
N TYR A 263 13.21 -9.25 -18.10
CA TYR A 263 12.17 -8.31 -17.71
C TYR A 263 10.87 -9.06 -17.38
N LEU A 264 10.40 -8.93 -16.15
CA LEU A 264 9.17 -9.54 -15.67
C LEU A 264 7.96 -8.71 -16.07
N THR A 265 7.07 -9.31 -16.84
CA THR A 265 5.85 -8.68 -17.34
C THR A 265 4.75 -9.71 -17.52
N SER A 266 3.52 -9.38 -17.12
CA SER A 266 2.36 -10.27 -17.27
C SER A 266 2.01 -10.58 -18.73
N ASP A 267 2.40 -9.70 -19.64
CA ASP A 267 2.09 -9.80 -21.07
C ASP A 267 3.11 -10.65 -21.85
N SER A 268 4.15 -11.18 -21.18
CA SER A 268 5.14 -12.03 -21.85
C SER A 268 4.52 -13.36 -22.33
N PRO A 269 4.86 -13.82 -23.54
CA PRO A 269 4.49 -15.17 -23.98
C PRO A 269 5.23 -16.26 -23.19
N ASN A 270 6.40 -15.94 -22.63
CA ASN A 270 7.25 -16.90 -21.93
C ASN A 270 6.88 -16.96 -20.44
N THR A 271 6.88 -18.15 -19.87
CA THR A 271 6.66 -18.35 -18.43
C THR A 271 7.99 -18.56 -17.70
N LEU A 272 8.18 -17.86 -16.58
CA LEU A 272 9.33 -18.06 -15.70
C LEU A 272 9.14 -19.33 -14.88
N THR A 273 10.01 -20.32 -15.09
CA THR A 273 9.92 -21.62 -14.41
C THR A 273 10.79 -21.72 -13.16
N GLU A 274 11.93 -21.05 -13.14
CA GLU A 274 12.86 -21.02 -12.02
C GLU A 274 13.62 -19.68 -11.97
N LEU A 275 14.14 -19.34 -10.79
CA LEU A 275 15.19 -18.32 -10.68
C LEU A 275 16.55 -18.99 -10.82
N LYS A 276 17.49 -18.31 -11.49
CA LYS A 276 18.85 -18.80 -11.71
C LYS A 276 19.88 -17.94 -10.98
N PRO A 277 20.97 -18.53 -10.47
CA PRO A 277 22.10 -17.75 -9.98
C PRO A 277 22.70 -16.93 -11.13
N TYR A 278 23.38 -15.84 -10.79
CA TYR A 278 23.95 -14.85 -11.71
C TYR A 278 22.94 -14.16 -12.63
N SER A 279 21.65 -14.26 -12.33
CA SER A 279 20.60 -13.61 -13.12
C SER A 279 20.14 -12.28 -12.54
N THR A 280 19.66 -11.42 -13.43
CA THR A 280 19.03 -10.14 -13.12
C THR A 280 17.57 -10.18 -13.57
N TYR A 281 16.65 -10.00 -12.64
CA TYR A 281 15.22 -9.91 -12.93
C TYR A 281 14.72 -8.48 -12.71
N ILE A 282 14.14 -7.89 -13.75
CA ILE A 282 13.65 -6.51 -13.76
C ILE A 282 12.14 -6.51 -13.54
N ILE A 283 11.66 -5.64 -12.66
CA ILE A 283 10.25 -5.47 -12.30
C ILE A 283 9.85 -4.03 -12.66
N GLY A 284 8.76 -3.86 -13.40
CA GLY A 284 8.22 -2.54 -13.70
C GLY A 284 7.72 -1.85 -12.43
N GLY A 285 8.36 -0.76 -12.03
CA GLY A 285 7.97 0.09 -10.92
C GLY A 285 6.83 1.03 -11.32
N ILE A 286 5.65 0.47 -11.57
CA ILE A 286 4.46 1.21 -12.00
C ILE A 286 3.23 0.81 -11.18
N VAL A 287 2.38 1.80 -10.87
CA VAL A 287 1.07 1.58 -10.25
C VAL A 287 0.00 2.23 -11.12
N ASP A 288 -0.60 1.46 -12.00
CA ASP A 288 -1.56 1.97 -12.99
C ASP A 288 -2.86 1.16 -13.04
N LYS A 289 -2.98 0.13 -12.20
CA LYS A 289 -4.05 -0.87 -12.25
C LYS A 289 -4.16 -1.53 -13.65
N ASN A 290 -3.03 -1.75 -14.33
CA ASN A 290 -2.96 -2.29 -15.68
C ASN A 290 -3.75 -1.49 -16.73
N ARG A 291 -3.74 -0.16 -16.60
CA ARG A 291 -4.28 0.79 -17.58
C ARG A 291 -3.41 0.83 -18.83
N HIS A 292 -2.09 0.73 -18.67
CA HIS A 292 -1.10 0.72 -19.75
C HIS A 292 -0.69 -0.72 -20.07
N LYS A 293 -1.59 -1.47 -20.71
CA LYS A 293 -1.36 -2.88 -21.08
C LYS A 293 -0.09 -3.04 -21.93
N GLY A 294 0.73 -4.04 -21.62
CA GLY A 294 1.91 -4.35 -22.41
C GLY A 294 3.07 -3.36 -22.31
N ILE A 295 2.98 -2.29 -21.50
CA ILE A 295 4.01 -1.24 -21.52
C ILE A 295 5.39 -1.74 -21.09
N CYS A 296 5.45 -2.55 -20.04
CA CYS A 296 6.70 -3.17 -19.58
C CYS A 296 7.24 -4.17 -20.63
N TYR A 297 6.34 -4.89 -21.29
CA TYR A 297 6.71 -5.85 -22.34
C TYR A 297 7.31 -5.14 -23.55
N GLN A 298 6.65 -4.09 -24.07
CA GLN A 298 7.15 -3.33 -25.20
C GLN A 298 8.51 -2.69 -24.89
N ARG A 299 8.64 -2.05 -23.72
CA ARG A 299 9.91 -1.42 -23.28
C ARG A 299 11.07 -2.41 -23.19
N ALA A 300 10.81 -3.66 -22.81
CA ALA A 300 11.81 -4.71 -22.81
C ALA A 300 12.18 -5.16 -24.23
N LEU A 301 11.19 -5.31 -25.12
CA LEU A 301 11.42 -5.66 -26.53
C LEU A 301 12.22 -4.58 -27.28
N ASP A 302 11.92 -3.31 -27.03
CA ASP A 302 12.64 -2.17 -27.64
C ASP A 302 14.14 -2.17 -27.27
N LYS A 303 14.47 -2.77 -26.12
CA LYS A 303 15.84 -2.95 -25.62
C LYS A 303 16.42 -4.33 -25.97
N GLY A 304 15.71 -5.16 -26.74
CA GLY A 304 16.14 -6.51 -27.11
C GLY A 304 16.25 -7.48 -25.93
N MET A 305 15.54 -7.24 -24.83
CA MET A 305 15.65 -8.07 -23.62
C MET A 305 14.71 -9.26 -23.62
N LYS A 306 15.16 -10.34 -22.98
CA LYS A 306 14.30 -11.48 -22.66
C LYS A 306 13.19 -11.03 -21.70
N THR A 307 11.99 -11.56 -21.91
CA THR A 307 10.85 -11.32 -21.03
C THR A 307 10.30 -12.64 -20.51
N ALA A 308 9.67 -12.59 -19.33
CA ALA A 308 8.91 -13.71 -18.79
C ALA A 308 7.78 -13.21 -17.87
N LYS A 309 6.68 -13.97 -17.79
CA LYS A 309 5.63 -13.78 -16.79
C LYS A 309 5.80 -14.77 -15.64
N LEU A 310 5.32 -14.41 -14.45
CA LEU A 310 5.25 -15.37 -13.34
C LEU A 310 4.24 -16.48 -13.66
N PRO A 311 4.48 -17.73 -13.21
CA PRO A 311 3.62 -18.88 -13.50
C PRO A 311 2.33 -18.89 -12.67
N ILE A 312 1.75 -17.73 -12.34
CA ILE A 312 0.61 -17.61 -11.41
C ILE A 312 -0.58 -18.45 -11.88
N GLY A 313 -0.84 -18.44 -13.19
CA GLY A 313 -1.96 -19.17 -13.80
C GLY A 313 -1.85 -20.69 -13.65
N ASP A 314 -0.64 -21.23 -13.46
CA ASP A 314 -0.42 -22.68 -13.35
C ASP A 314 -0.73 -23.19 -11.94
N TYR A 315 -0.58 -22.34 -10.92
CA TYR A 315 -0.71 -22.74 -9.51
C TYR A 315 -1.98 -22.22 -8.86
N MET A 316 -2.51 -21.08 -9.30
CA MET A 316 -3.58 -20.36 -8.61
C MET A 316 -4.84 -20.29 -9.47
N GLN A 317 -5.98 -20.68 -8.90
CA GLN A 317 -7.27 -20.32 -9.46
C GLN A 317 -7.61 -18.90 -9.01
N MET A 318 -7.76 -17.98 -9.95
CA MET A 318 -8.01 -16.56 -9.65
C MET A 318 -9.28 -16.11 -10.35
N THR A 319 -10.20 -15.50 -9.61
CA THR A 319 -11.38 -14.79 -10.17
C THR A 319 -10.98 -13.42 -10.77
N SER A 320 -9.76 -12.96 -10.49
CA SER A 320 -9.27 -11.63 -10.84
C SER A 320 -8.04 -11.67 -11.76
N ARG A 321 -7.62 -10.49 -12.25
CA ARG A 321 -6.49 -10.29 -13.17
C ARG A 321 -5.16 -10.84 -12.61
N PHE A 322 -4.30 -11.37 -13.49
CA PHE A 322 -2.96 -11.91 -13.16
C PHE A 322 -1.87 -10.83 -12.92
N VAL A 323 -2.24 -9.55 -12.94
CA VAL A 323 -1.29 -8.44 -12.76
C VAL A 323 -1.13 -8.12 -11.28
N LEU A 324 0.11 -8.22 -10.79
CA LEU A 324 0.48 -8.01 -9.39
C LEU A 324 1.12 -6.64 -9.17
N ALA A 325 1.09 -6.19 -7.91
CA ALA A 325 1.80 -4.99 -7.49
C ALA A 325 3.32 -5.25 -7.42
N THR A 326 4.14 -4.20 -7.56
CA THR A 326 5.61 -4.29 -7.58
C THR A 326 6.15 -5.02 -6.34
N ASN A 327 5.63 -4.68 -5.16
CA ASN A 327 6.05 -5.30 -3.90
C ASN A 327 5.63 -6.78 -3.80
N HIS A 328 4.49 -7.18 -4.36
CA HIS A 328 4.08 -8.58 -4.34
C HIS A 328 4.96 -9.43 -5.26
N VAL A 329 5.35 -8.92 -6.43
CA VAL A 329 6.31 -9.62 -7.31
C VAL A 329 7.62 -9.84 -6.56
N MET A 330 8.18 -8.78 -5.97
CA MET A 330 9.40 -8.89 -5.15
C MET A 330 9.26 -9.91 -4.01
N GLU A 331 8.18 -9.85 -3.23
CA GLU A 331 7.94 -10.74 -2.10
C GLU A 331 7.81 -12.21 -2.55
N ILE A 332 7.10 -12.46 -3.66
CA ILE A 332 6.98 -13.80 -4.26
C ILE A 332 8.36 -14.33 -4.66
N MET A 333 9.18 -13.52 -5.31
CA MET A 333 10.51 -13.95 -5.74
C MET A 333 11.42 -14.27 -4.56
N LEU A 334 11.39 -13.45 -3.49
CA LEU A 334 12.10 -13.73 -2.25
C LEU A 334 11.62 -15.02 -1.59
N LYS A 335 10.30 -15.28 -1.59
CA LYS A 335 9.73 -16.54 -1.10
C LYS A 335 10.09 -17.73 -1.95
N TRP A 336 10.21 -17.56 -3.26
CA TRP A 336 10.71 -18.61 -4.13
C TRP A 336 12.17 -18.96 -3.82
N LEU A 337 13.03 -17.98 -3.53
CA LEU A 337 14.42 -18.25 -3.09
C LEU A 337 14.51 -19.06 -1.80
N GLU A 338 13.50 -18.94 -0.93
CA GLU A 338 13.39 -19.70 0.32
C GLU A 338 12.83 -21.11 0.10
N LEU A 339 11.80 -21.23 -0.74
CA LEU A 339 10.97 -22.44 -0.82
C LEU A 339 11.25 -23.31 -2.05
N LYS A 340 11.86 -22.73 -3.09
CA LYS A 340 12.04 -23.32 -4.43
C LYS A 340 10.73 -23.89 -5.01
N ASP A 341 9.61 -23.26 -4.68
CA ASP A 341 8.25 -23.72 -4.99
C ASP A 341 7.34 -22.51 -5.23
N TRP A 342 6.86 -22.36 -6.47
CA TRP A 342 5.99 -21.25 -6.86
C TRP A 342 4.64 -21.29 -6.17
N GLY A 343 4.02 -22.46 -6.03
CA GLY A 343 2.72 -22.62 -5.38
C GLY A 343 2.77 -22.12 -3.94
N LYS A 344 3.75 -22.60 -3.17
CA LYS A 344 3.94 -22.15 -1.77
C LYS A 344 4.28 -20.66 -1.69
N ALA A 345 5.10 -20.14 -2.60
CA ALA A 345 5.43 -18.71 -2.65
C ALA A 345 4.18 -17.86 -2.90
N PHE A 346 3.34 -18.24 -3.88
CA PHE A 346 2.08 -17.55 -4.15
C PHE A 346 1.13 -17.63 -2.95
N SER A 347 0.96 -18.78 -2.31
CA SER A 347 0.08 -18.94 -1.15
C SER A 347 0.51 -18.10 0.06
N GLN A 348 1.81 -17.88 0.26
CA GLN A 348 2.30 -17.04 1.37
C GLN A 348 2.09 -15.54 1.13
N VAL A 349 2.11 -15.09 -0.14
CA VAL A 349 2.08 -13.65 -0.48
C VAL A 349 0.68 -13.18 -0.88
N MET A 350 -0.09 -14.03 -1.57
CA MET A 350 -1.38 -13.63 -2.10
C MET A 350 -2.42 -13.54 -0.97
N PRO A 351 -3.13 -12.41 -0.81
CA PRO A 351 -4.16 -12.27 0.21
C PRO A 351 -5.27 -13.31 0.02
N LYS A 352 -5.65 -14.03 1.07
CA LYS A 352 -6.71 -15.06 1.06
C LYS A 352 -8.03 -14.54 0.44
N ARG A 353 -8.35 -13.25 0.64
CA ARG A 353 -9.54 -12.58 0.08
C ARG A 353 -9.54 -12.43 -1.46
N LYS A 354 -8.40 -12.60 -2.14
CA LYS A 354 -8.33 -12.58 -3.61
C LYS A 354 -8.66 -13.94 -4.26
N GLY A 355 -9.14 -14.90 -3.48
CA GLY A 355 -9.66 -16.18 -3.99
C GLY A 355 -8.58 -17.15 -4.47
N GLY A 356 -7.31 -16.89 -4.16
CA GLY A 356 -6.19 -17.73 -4.56
C GLY A 356 -6.18 -19.08 -3.84
N ARG A 357 -6.89 -20.06 -4.38
CA ARG A 357 -6.77 -21.46 -3.99
C ARG A 357 -5.75 -22.15 -4.90
N LEU A 358 -4.93 -23.03 -4.33
CA LEU A 358 -4.01 -23.85 -5.10
C LEU A 358 -4.81 -24.83 -5.96
N LYS A 359 -4.45 -24.97 -7.23
CA LYS A 359 -5.13 -25.90 -8.14
C LYS A 359 -5.03 -27.37 -7.69
N SER A 360 -3.99 -27.74 -6.96
CA SER A 360 -3.79 -29.11 -6.44
C SER A 360 -4.78 -29.53 -5.34
N GLU A 361 -5.55 -28.61 -4.77
CA GLU A 361 -6.54 -28.91 -3.71
C GLU A 361 -7.94 -29.26 -4.28
N VAL A 362 -8.14 -29.24 -5.60
CA VAL A 362 -9.45 -29.39 -6.25
C VAL A 362 -9.69 -30.80 -6.84
N SER A 363 -8.68 -31.66 -6.89
CA SER A 363 -8.81 -33.03 -7.42
C SER A 363 -9.26 -34.04 -6.36
N THR A 364 -10.38 -33.77 -5.70
CA THR A 364 -11.18 -34.82 -5.05
C THR A 364 -12.63 -34.58 -5.44
N PRO A 365 -13.20 -35.33 -6.41
CA PRO A 365 -14.61 -35.22 -6.70
C PRO A 365 -15.38 -35.84 -5.53
N ALA A 366 -16.10 -34.99 -4.79
CA ALA A 366 -17.12 -35.47 -3.87
C ALA A 366 -18.17 -36.23 -4.68
N SER A 367 -18.34 -37.49 -4.30
CA SER A 367 -19.36 -38.40 -4.79
C SER A 367 -20.76 -37.77 -4.74
N SER A 368 -21.49 -38.03 -5.80
CA SER A 368 -22.94 -37.86 -5.99
C SER A 368 -23.78 -38.11 -4.74
N GLU A 369 -24.72 -37.21 -4.46
CA GLU A 369 -26.12 -37.59 -4.25
C GLU A 369 -27.06 -36.53 -4.83
N ALA A 370 -28.12 -37.04 -5.43
CA ALA A 370 -29.12 -36.33 -6.23
C ALA A 370 -30.26 -35.80 -5.34
N GLY A 371 -30.87 -34.69 -5.77
CA GLY A 371 -32.11 -34.17 -5.21
C GLY A 371 -32.72 -33.12 -6.12
N TYR A 372 -33.64 -33.57 -6.98
CA TYR A 372 -34.51 -32.79 -7.86
C TYR A 372 -35.40 -31.80 -7.09
N ASP A 373 -35.57 -30.55 -7.57
CA ASP A 373 -36.90 -29.97 -7.82
C ASP A 373 -36.84 -28.73 -8.74
N THR A 374 -37.97 -28.40 -9.36
CA THR A 374 -38.13 -27.83 -10.71
C THR A 374 -38.90 -26.50 -10.70
N HIS A 375 -38.30 -25.41 -11.21
CA HIS A 375 -38.89 -24.23 -11.93
C HIS A 375 -40.06 -23.38 -11.34
N PRO A 376 -40.47 -22.24 -11.97
CA PRO A 376 -39.71 -21.09 -12.48
C PRO A 376 -40.34 -19.72 -12.06
N GLY A 377 -39.65 -18.59 -12.28
CA GLY A 377 -40.28 -17.27 -12.15
C GLY A 377 -39.35 -16.10 -12.45
N GLY A 378 -39.48 -15.54 -13.65
CA GLY A 378 -38.71 -14.39 -14.11
C GLY A 378 -39.08 -13.08 -13.40
N GLY A 379 -38.11 -12.17 -13.38
CA GLY A 379 -38.27 -10.79 -12.94
C GLY A 379 -36.97 -10.04 -13.23
N GLU A 380 -36.95 -9.32 -14.33
CA GLU A 380 -35.93 -8.31 -14.62
C GLU A 380 -35.96 -7.17 -13.59
N VAL A 381 -34.91 -6.36 -13.69
CA VAL A 381 -34.76 -4.92 -13.39
C VAL A 381 -33.82 -4.49 -12.25
N LEU A 382 -32.82 -3.72 -12.70
CA LEU A 382 -32.13 -2.57 -12.09
C LEU A 382 -30.79 -2.75 -11.36
N GLY A 383 -29.77 -2.29 -12.11
CA GLY A 383 -28.43 -1.87 -11.69
C GLY A 383 -28.31 -1.21 -10.33
N ALA A 384 -27.25 -1.60 -9.62
CA ALA A 384 -26.72 -0.89 -8.48
C ALA A 384 -25.19 -0.75 -8.59
N LYS A 385 -24.76 0.49 -8.36
CA LYS A 385 -23.42 1.04 -8.52
C LYS A 385 -22.39 0.37 -7.61
N SER A 386 -21.18 0.24 -8.15
CA SER A 386 -19.95 -0.13 -7.44
C SER A 386 -19.67 0.82 -6.27
N ARG A 387 -19.66 0.26 -5.05
CA ARG A 387 -19.14 0.92 -3.85
C ARG A 387 -17.69 0.53 -3.66
N ALA A 388 -16.88 1.56 -3.42
CA ALA A 388 -15.44 1.51 -3.25
C ALA A 388 -15.01 0.66 -2.04
N ASP A 389 -13.97 -0.13 -2.26
CA ASP A 389 -13.18 -0.78 -1.22
C ASP A 389 -12.57 0.28 -0.29
N ALA A 390 -13.15 0.38 0.90
CA ALA A 390 -12.60 1.13 2.02
C ALA A 390 -11.58 0.27 2.78
N ASP A 391 -10.55 0.95 3.25
CA ASP A 391 -9.43 0.43 4.00
C ASP A 391 -9.84 -0.48 5.17
N ASP A 392 -9.19 -1.65 5.20
CA ASP A 392 -9.12 -2.60 6.30
C ASP A 392 -8.26 -1.98 7.41
N ALA A 393 -8.89 -1.10 8.20
CA ALA A 393 -8.39 -0.65 9.49
C ALA A 393 -8.88 -1.65 10.55
N GLU A 394 -7.93 -2.16 11.33
CA GLU A 394 -8.16 -3.11 12.40
C GLU A 394 -9.36 -2.72 13.29
N ARG A 395 -10.27 -3.68 13.48
CA ARG A 395 -11.29 -3.62 14.52
C ARG A 395 -10.59 -3.80 15.87
N ASP A 396 -10.60 -2.76 16.69
CA ASP A 396 -10.32 -2.81 18.13
C ASP A 396 -11.70 -2.69 18.80
N ASP A 397 -12.17 -3.80 19.34
CA ASP A 397 -13.46 -3.93 20.02
C ASP A 397 -13.33 -3.29 21.39
N GLY A 398 -13.82 -2.06 21.52
CA GLY A 398 -13.90 -1.32 22.77
C GLY A 398 -15.32 -0.82 22.99
N GLU A 399 -16.19 -1.68 23.51
CA GLU A 399 -17.44 -1.25 24.14
C GLU A 399 -17.10 -0.47 25.41
N GLY A 400 -17.23 0.86 25.36
CA GLY A 400 -17.37 1.71 26.53
C GLY A 400 -18.85 2.00 26.71
N VAL A 401 -19.48 1.38 27.71
CA VAL A 401 -20.76 1.85 28.25
C VAL A 401 -20.43 2.63 29.52
N GLU A 402 -20.53 3.95 29.41
CA GLU A 402 -20.69 4.83 30.58
C GLU A 402 -22.06 4.55 31.20
N GLY A 403 -22.06 4.15 32.48
CA GLY A 403 -23.25 3.96 33.29
C GLY A 403 -23.03 4.59 34.67
N ASP A 404 -23.76 5.66 34.89
CA ASP A 404 -23.72 6.64 35.97
C ASP A 404 -23.76 6.04 37.39
N LEU A 405 -22.92 6.58 38.28
CA LEU A 405 -22.86 6.28 39.70
C LEU A 405 -23.98 7.07 40.41
N ARG A 406 -24.98 6.37 40.97
CA ARG A 406 -25.81 6.90 42.06
C ARG A 406 -25.67 6.02 43.29
N THR A 407 -25.15 6.66 44.32
CA THR A 407 -25.05 6.21 45.71
C THR A 407 -26.43 6.19 46.35
N GLU A 408 -26.86 5.04 46.88
CA GLU A 408 -27.83 4.97 47.98
C GLU A 408 -27.31 4.00 49.03
N THR A 409 -27.05 4.55 50.21
CA THR A 409 -26.79 3.89 51.48
C THR A 409 -28.13 3.52 52.11
N GLU A 410 -28.35 2.26 52.49
CA GLU A 410 -29.31 1.91 53.55
C GLU A 410 -28.86 0.66 54.32
N GLU A 411 -29.34 0.61 55.55
CA GLU A 411 -28.71 0.06 56.74
C GLU A 411 -28.97 -1.43 57.00
N LEU A 412 -28.12 -1.91 57.91
CA LEU A 412 -28.13 -3.17 58.63
C LEU A 412 -29.45 -3.51 59.33
N THR A 413 -29.95 -4.72 59.12
CA THR A 413 -30.44 -5.64 60.18
C THR A 413 -30.09 -7.06 59.67
N GLY A 414 -29.41 -7.95 60.39
CA GLY A 414 -29.52 -8.30 61.79
C GLY A 414 -30.19 -9.67 61.88
N ASN A 415 -29.43 -10.77 61.77
CA ASN A 415 -29.78 -12.03 62.44
C ASN A 415 -28.60 -13.01 62.49
N GLU A 416 -28.02 -13.11 63.68
CA GLU A 416 -27.19 -14.24 64.12
C GLU A 416 -28.08 -15.39 64.60
N ARG A 417 -27.58 -16.62 64.41
CA ARG A 417 -27.76 -17.89 65.16
C ARG A 417 -27.63 -19.05 64.18
N GLU A 418 -26.99 -20.17 64.46
CA GLU A 418 -26.07 -20.62 65.51
C GLU A 418 -25.48 -21.96 65.00
N HIS A 419 -24.42 -22.40 65.67
CA HIS A 419 -23.62 -23.61 65.53
C HIS A 419 -24.17 -24.91 64.90
N GLY A 420 -23.24 -25.67 64.32
CA GLY A 420 -23.31 -27.13 64.21
C GLY A 420 -22.22 -27.74 63.32
N GLU A 421 -21.05 -28.04 63.90
CA GLU A 421 -20.11 -29.02 63.35
C GLU A 421 -20.74 -30.42 63.35
N GLU A 422 -20.52 -31.24 62.31
CA GLU A 422 -19.94 -32.59 62.46
C GLU A 422 -19.75 -33.36 61.13
N ASN A 423 -18.62 -34.07 61.10
CA ASN A 423 -18.20 -35.12 60.16
C ASN A 423 -19.23 -36.25 59.96
N LYS A 424 -19.31 -36.83 58.75
CA LYS A 424 -18.81 -38.21 58.42
C LYS A 424 -19.16 -38.67 57.00
N LEU A 425 -18.25 -39.52 56.48
CA LEU A 425 -18.39 -40.59 55.46
C LEU A 425 -19.84 -40.94 55.07
N ILE A 426 -20.18 -41.17 53.79
CA ILE A 426 -19.71 -42.21 52.85
C ILE A 426 -19.83 -41.70 51.42
#